data_AF-A0A6P3Y865-F1
#
_entry.id   AF-A0A6P3Y865-F1
#
_cell.length_a   1.000
_cell.length_b   1.000
_cell.length_c   1.000
_cell.angle_alpha   90.00
_cell.angle_beta   90.00
_cell.angle_gamma   90.00
#
_symmetry.space_group_name_H-M   'P 1'
#
loop_
_entity.id
_entity.type
_entity.pdbx_description
1 polymer ?
#
loop_
_entity_poly.entity_id
_entity_poly.type
_entity_poly.pdbx_seq_one_letter_code
_entity_poly.pdbx_strand_id
1 'polypeptide(L)'
;KVLIAMETGIIPPTIYFKTPRKEHTPIIEGRLKIVTEPTSWEGGYVGVNSFGFGGANCHVLLKSNPKNKINNGESNGLLRLVFVSGRTE
;
A
#
# COMPACT_ATOMS: atom_id res chain seq x y z
N LYS A 1 -3.37 -4.49 -1.84
CA LYS A 1 -1.94 -4.23 -1.52
C LYS A 1 -1.69 -2.76 -1.17
N VAL A 2 -2.01 -1.81 -2.06
CA VAL A 2 -1.76 -0.37 -1.84
C VAL A 2 -2.40 0.18 -0.57
N LEU A 3 -3.67 -0.12 -0.29
CA LEU A 3 -4.33 0.37 0.93
C LEU A 3 -3.67 -0.15 2.22
N ILE A 4 -3.25 -1.42 2.23
CA ILE A 4 -2.50 -1.96 3.38
C ILE A 4 -1.17 -1.24 3.54
N ALA A 5 -0.46 -0.95 2.45
CA ALA A 5 0.77 -0.15 2.50
C ALA A 5 0.51 1.27 3.05
N MET A 6 -0.64 1.87 2.75
CA MET A 6 -1.05 3.18 3.29
C MET A 6 -1.27 3.11 4.80
N GLU A 7 -1.93 2.05 5.28
CA GLU A 7 -2.24 1.89 6.69
C GLU A 7 -1.02 1.48 7.54
N THR A 8 -0.09 0.71 6.97
CA THR A 8 1.09 0.22 7.70
C THR A 8 2.35 1.07 7.49
N GLY A 9 2.37 1.96 6.50
CA GLY A 9 3.55 2.72 6.11
C GLY A 9 4.67 1.87 5.48
N ILE A 10 4.34 0.68 4.97
CA ILE A 10 5.31 -0.25 4.36
C ILE A 10 4.81 -0.73 3.00
N ILE A 11 5.60 -0.48 1.95
CA ILE A 11 5.38 -1.07 0.63
C ILE A 11 5.89 -2.51 0.65
N PRO A 12 5.02 -3.51 0.42
CA PRO A 12 5.45 -4.90 0.49
C PRO A 12 6.31 -5.28 -0.71
N PRO A 13 7.30 -6.18 -0.54
CA PRO A 13 8.19 -6.58 -1.60
C PRO A 13 7.48 -7.27 -2.76
N THR A 14 8.09 -7.19 -3.93
CA THR A 14 7.75 -7.96 -5.12
C THR A 14 8.56 -9.23 -5.10
N ILE A 15 7.88 -10.36 -5.06
CA ILE A 15 8.53 -11.67 -5.04
C ILE A 15 8.99 -12.09 -6.45
N TYR A 16 9.97 -13.00 -6.50
CA TYR A 16 10.52 -13.59 -7.73
C TYR A 16 11.20 -12.63 -8.71
N PHE A 17 11.42 -11.36 -8.35
CA PHE A 17 12.26 -10.47 -9.13
C PHE A 17 13.74 -10.79 -8.89
N LYS A 18 14.48 -11.19 -9.94
CA LYS A 18 15.92 -11.52 -9.87
C LYS A 18 16.77 -10.54 -10.68
N THR A 19 16.41 -10.32 -11.93
CA THR A 19 17.14 -9.45 -12.86
C THR A 19 16.14 -8.74 -13.77
N PRO A 20 16.30 -7.43 -14.04
CA PRO A 20 15.46 -6.74 -15.00
C PRO A 20 15.65 -7.34 -16.41
N ARG A 21 14.58 -7.34 -17.21
CA ARG A 21 14.68 -7.71 -18.63
C ARG A 21 15.43 -6.60 -19.39
N LYS A 22 16.17 -6.97 -20.44
CA LYS A 22 17.04 -6.03 -21.18
C LYS A 22 16.24 -4.88 -21.82
N GLU A 23 15.00 -5.17 -22.22
CA GLU A 23 14.05 -4.21 -22.79
C GLU A 23 13.47 -3.22 -21.75
N HIS A 24 13.63 -3.47 -20.45
CA HIS A 24 13.13 -2.59 -19.39
C HIS A 24 14.16 -1.50 -19.04
N THR A 25 14.53 -0.68 -20.01
CA THR A 25 15.54 0.38 -19.86
C THR A 25 15.29 1.33 -18.68
N PRO A 26 14.05 1.75 -18.33
CA PRO A 26 13.85 2.65 -17.19
C PRO A 26 14.23 2.03 -15.83
N ILE A 27 14.16 0.70 -15.71
CA ILE A 27 14.58 -0.02 -14.50
C ILE A 27 16.11 -0.11 -14.45
N ILE A 28 16.74 -0.41 -15.59
CA ILE A 28 18.20 -0.52 -15.72
C ILE A 28 18.88 0.83 -15.45
N GLU A 29 18.30 1.91 -15.97
CA GLU A 29 18.78 3.29 -15.78
C GLU A 29 18.45 3.86 -14.39
N GLY A 30 17.68 3.13 -13.56
CA GLY A 30 17.30 3.55 -12.21
C GLY A 30 16.18 4.60 -12.14
N ARG A 31 15.54 4.95 -13.26
CA ARG A 31 14.35 5.83 -13.27
C ARG A 31 13.14 5.19 -12.62
N LEU A 32 13.04 3.86 -12.66
CA LEU A 32 12.05 3.06 -11.95
C LEU A 32 12.76 2.07 -11.02
N LYS A 33 12.31 2.00 -9.76
CA LYS A 33 12.82 1.05 -8.78
C LYS A 33 11.76 -0.01 -8.47
N ILE A 34 12.11 -1.27 -8.69
CA ILE A 34 11.29 -2.40 -8.23
C ILE A 34 11.52 -2.57 -6.73
N VAL A 35 10.43 -2.59 -5.96
CA VAL A 35 10.49 -2.80 -4.52
C VAL A 35 10.67 -4.30 -4.27
N THR A 36 11.89 -4.72 -3.89
CA THR A 36 12.25 -6.13 -3.59
C THR A 36 12.34 -6.43 -2.10
N GLU A 37 12.48 -5.40 -1.27
CA GLU A 37 12.53 -5.48 0.19
C GLU A 37 11.38 -4.67 0.81
N PRO A 38 10.94 -4.99 2.04
CA PRO A 38 9.99 -4.14 2.77
C PRO A 38 10.52 -2.70 2.84
N THR A 39 9.81 -1.78 2.20
CA THR A 39 10.28 -0.40 2.03
C THR A 39 9.35 0.55 2.79
N SER A 40 9.92 1.36 3.68
CA SER A 40 9.17 2.39 4.39
C SER A 40 8.57 3.39 3.40
N TRP A 41 7.35 3.84 3.68
CA TRP A 41 6.63 4.79 2.86
C TRP A 41 5.95 5.86 3.70
N GLU A 42 6.25 7.11 3.38
CA GLU A 42 5.79 8.30 4.12
C GLU A 42 4.44 8.86 3.61
N GLY A 43 3.77 8.12 2.72
CA GLY A 43 2.55 8.55 2.07
C GLY A 43 2.77 9.32 0.76
N GLY A 44 1.69 9.86 0.20
CA GLY A 44 1.69 10.58 -1.07
C GLY A 44 0.69 10.00 -2.08
N TYR A 45 1.00 10.18 -3.35
CA TYR A 45 0.15 9.73 -4.46
C TYR A 45 0.58 8.35 -4.97
N VAL A 46 -0.39 7.50 -5.32
CA VAL A 46 -0.16 6.17 -5.89
C VAL A 46 -1.03 5.98 -7.12
N GLY A 47 -0.43 5.59 -8.24
CA GLY A 47 -1.13 5.14 -9.43
C GLY A 47 -1.41 3.64 -9.38
N VAL A 48 -2.59 3.22 -9.83
CA VAL A 48 -2.96 1.81 -9.98
C VAL A 48 -3.43 1.58 -11.42
N ASN A 49 -2.82 0.59 -12.08
CA ASN A 49 -3.16 0.18 -13.44
C ASN A 49 -3.90 -1.16 -13.43
N SER A 50 -4.87 -1.31 -14.33
CA SER A 50 -5.52 -2.59 -14.64
C SER A 50 -5.77 -2.68 -16.14
N PHE A 51 -5.34 -3.80 -16.74
CA PHE A 51 -5.44 -4.06 -18.18
C PHE A 51 -6.12 -5.40 -18.39
N GLY A 52 -7.32 -5.38 -18.97
CA GLY A 52 -8.07 -6.58 -19.32
C GLY A 52 -7.59 -7.17 -20.64
N PHE A 53 -7.57 -8.50 -20.75
CA PHE A 53 -7.13 -9.21 -21.95
C PHE A 53 -7.91 -8.79 -23.22
N GLY A 54 -9.19 -8.44 -23.08
CA GLY A 54 -10.02 -7.92 -24.18
C GLY A 54 -9.72 -6.48 -24.61
N GLY A 55 -8.66 -5.85 -24.08
CA GLY A 55 -8.23 -4.50 -24.45
C GLY A 55 -8.83 -3.36 -23.62
N ALA A 56 -9.68 -3.67 -22.63
CA ALA A 56 -10.19 -2.67 -21.69
C ALA A 56 -9.09 -2.24 -20.70
N ASN A 57 -8.87 -0.93 -20.58
CA ASN A 57 -7.81 -0.37 -19.75
C ASN A 57 -8.39 0.59 -18.71
N CYS A 58 -7.85 0.56 -17.49
CA CYS A 58 -8.24 1.46 -16.41
C CYS A 58 -7.01 1.94 -15.64
N HIS A 59 -7.04 3.22 -15.24
CA HIS A 59 -6.04 3.84 -14.39
C HIS A 59 -6.73 4.65 -13.29
N VAL A 60 -6.23 4.54 -12.07
CA VAL A 60 -6.72 5.32 -10.93
C VAL A 60 -5.54 5.94 -10.19
N LEU A 61 -5.73 7.21 -9.80
CA LEU A 61 -4.84 7.93 -8.90
C LEU A 61 -5.45 7.96 -7.50
N LEU A 62 -4.67 7.53 -6.52
CA LEU A 62 -5.03 7.55 -5.09
C LEU A 62 -4.11 8.52 -4.36
N LYS A 63 -4.62 9.15 -3.31
CA LYS A 63 -3.83 9.92 -2.34
C LYS A 63 -3.96 9.26 -0.97
N SER A 64 -2.84 9.01 -0.29
CA SER A 64 -2.88 8.50 1.07
C SER A 64 -3.55 9.52 2.00
N ASN A 65 -4.32 9.03 2.97
CA ASN A 65 -4.91 9.88 3.99
C ASN A 65 -3.78 10.42 4.91
N PRO A 66 -3.59 11.75 5.03
CA PRO A 66 -2.52 12.31 5.86
C PRO A 66 -2.84 12.22 7.37
N LYS A 67 -4.06 11.84 7.75
CA LYS A 67 -4.45 11.75 9.15
C LYS A 67 -3.76 10.57 9.82
N ASN A 68 -2.88 10.85 10.77
CA ASN A 68 -2.29 9.83 11.63
C ASN A 68 -3.36 9.12 12.47
N LYS A 69 -3.34 7.80 12.44
CA LYS A 69 -4.23 6.97 13.26
C LYS A 69 -3.71 6.95 14.70
N ILE A 70 -4.44 7.58 15.61
CA ILE A 70 -4.11 7.60 17.04
C ILE A 70 -4.65 6.32 17.67
N ASN A 71 -3.83 5.28 17.76
CA ASN A 71 -4.23 3.97 18.32
C ASN A 71 -4.26 3.94 19.86
N ASN A 72 -3.76 4.97 20.54
CA ASN A 72 -3.62 4.97 22.01
C ASN A 72 -4.89 5.36 22.78
N GLY A 73 -6.02 5.56 22.08
CA GLY A 73 -7.20 6.17 22.71
C GLY A 73 -6.90 7.57 23.27
N GLU A 74 -7.87 8.21 23.90
CA GLU A 74 -7.59 9.34 24.79
C GLU A 74 -7.01 8.78 26.09
N SER A 75 -5.86 9.29 26.52
CA SER A 75 -5.21 8.95 27.80
C SER A 75 -5.87 9.65 28.99
N ASN A 76 -7.18 9.88 28.94
CA ASN A 76 -7.92 10.60 29.96
C ASN A 76 -8.22 9.74 31.21
N GLY A 77 -7.73 8.49 31.24
CA GLY A 77 -7.92 7.56 32.35
C GLY A 77 -9.32 6.94 32.43
N LEU A 78 -10.19 7.22 31.47
CA LEU A 78 -11.58 6.72 31.47
C LEU A 78 -11.66 5.33 30.82
N LEU A 79 -12.44 4.45 31.46
CA LEU A 79 -12.79 3.16 30.89
C LEU A 79 -13.66 3.34 29.63
N ARG A 80 -13.44 2.49 28.63
CA ARG A 80 -14.22 2.48 27.38
C ARG A 80 -15.05 1.21 27.33
N LEU A 81 -16.36 1.37 27.19
CA LEU A 81 -17.26 0.25 26.92
C LEU A 81 -17.36 0.04 25.41
N VAL A 82 -17.08 -1.18 24.95
CA VAL A 82 -17.19 -1.57 23.54
C VAL A 82 -18.22 -2.69 23.45
N PHE A 83 -19.31 -2.45 22.73
CA PHE A 83 -20.31 -3.46 22.45
C PHE A 83 -19.95 -4.17 21.14
N VAL A 84 -20.02 -5.50 21.16
CA VAL A 84 -19.81 -6.35 19.98
C VAL A 84 -20.94 -7.35 19.85
N SER A 85 -21.25 -7.74 18.62
CA SER A 85 -22.23 -8.79 18.31
C SER A 85 -21.63 -9.67 17.21
N GLY A 86 -21.83 -10.98 17.32
CA GLY A 86 -21.24 -11.99 16.44
C GLY A 86 -22.22 -13.10 16.11
N ARG A 87 -21.93 -13.84 15.03
CA ARG A 87 -22.72 -15.02 14.64
C ARG A 87 -22.40 -16.26 15.47
N THR A 88 -21.23 -16.30 16.08
CA THR A 88 -20.75 -17.35 17.00
C THR A 88 -20.11 -16.68 18.20
N GLU A 89 -19.91 -17.45 19.27
CA GLU A 89 -18.97 -17.11 20.34
C GLU A 89 -17.55 -16.88 19.80
#